data_AF-A0A645ILT3-F1
#
_entry.id   AF-A0A645ILT3-F1
#
_cell.length_a   1.000
_cell.length_b   1.000
_cell.length_c   1.000
_cell.angle_alpha   90.00
_cell.angle_beta   90.00
_cell.angle_gamma   90.00
#
_symmetry.space_group_name_H-M   'P 1'
#
loop_
_entity.id
_entity.type
_entity.pdbx_description
1 polymer ?
#
loop_
_entity_poly.entity_id
_entity_poly.type
_entity_poly.pdbx_seq_one_letter_code
_entity_poly.pdbx_strand_id
1 'polypeptide(L)'
;MGLAFEDREELRRRIGLRVDEMVKNGLLDEVRALLAAGVPRDSTALQAIGYKEFLGVLDGTAAPEEAAEEVKLRSRQYAKRQLTWFRRNPEIHWILWEKERDFARALQISTEILSAEGLG
;
A
#
# COMPACT_ATOMS: atom_id res chain seq x y z
N MET A 1 4.44 -13.79 11.22
CA MET A 1 5.18 -12.51 11.33
C MET A 1 4.48 -11.42 10.53
N GLY A 2 4.47 -10.17 11.01
CA GLY A 2 3.90 -9.00 10.33
C GLY A 2 4.86 -7.81 10.34
N LEU A 3 4.85 -7.00 9.27
CA LEU A 3 5.65 -5.77 9.19
C LEU A 3 4.76 -4.56 9.46
N ALA A 4 5.20 -3.68 10.35
CA ALA A 4 4.55 -2.40 10.61
C ALA A 4 5.59 -1.30 10.80
N PHE A 5 5.18 -0.04 10.66
CA PHE A 5 6.01 1.10 11.04
C PHE A 5 5.71 1.49 12.48
N GLU A 6 6.74 1.85 13.24
CA GLU A 6 6.57 2.40 14.58
C GLU A 6 5.88 3.78 14.52
N ASP A 7 6.36 4.65 13.62
CA ASP A 7 5.75 5.95 13.35
C ASP A 7 4.68 5.87 12.25
N ARG A 8 3.45 6.25 12.61
CA ARG A 8 2.29 6.29 11.70
C ARG A 8 2.40 7.41 10.67
N GLU A 9 3.03 8.52 11.01
CA GLU A 9 3.22 9.63 10.08
C GLU A 9 4.23 9.26 9.00
N GLU A 10 5.29 8.53 9.35
CA GLU A 10 6.23 8.00 8.36
C GLU A 10 5.54 7.04 7.38
N LEU A 11 4.70 6.11 7.86
CA LEU A 11 3.90 5.25 6.98
C LEU A 11 3.04 6.07 6.02
N ARG A 12 2.33 7.10 6.52
CA ARG A 12 1.48 7.96 5.69
C ARG A 12 2.31 8.72 4.64
N ARG A 13 3.48 9.23 5.03
CA ARG A 13 4.40 9.93 4.15
C ARG A 13 4.90 9.03 3.02
N ARG A 14 5.31 7.79 3.35
CA ARG A 14 5.75 6.81 2.34
C ARG A 14 4.62 6.39 1.40
N ILE A 15 3.40 6.22 1.91
CA ILE A 15 2.21 5.98 1.06
C ILE A 15 2.01 7.15 0.10
N GLY A 16 2.10 8.39 0.59
CA GLY A 16 1.99 9.60 -0.24
C GLY A 16 3.00 9.62 -1.36
N LEU A 17 4.29 9.50 -1.01
CA LEU A 17 5.39 9.49 -1.99
C LEU A 17 5.24 8.40 -3.04
N ARG A 18 4.83 7.19 -2.63
CA ARG A 18 4.62 6.09 -3.58
C ARG A 18 3.52 6.43 -4.59
N VAL A 19 2.43 7.07 -4.15
CA VAL A 19 1.36 7.48 -5.06
C VAL A 19 1.85 8.57 -6.01
N ASP A 20 2.61 9.55 -5.50
CA ASP A 20 3.20 10.59 -6.35
C ASP A 20 4.14 10.00 -7.41
N GLU A 21 4.94 9.01 -7.05
CA GLU A 21 5.79 8.25 -7.98
C GLU A 21 4.96 7.47 -9.01
N MET A 22 3.87 6.82 -8.61
CA MET A 22 2.96 6.13 -9.55
C MET A 22 2.38 7.10 -10.58
N VAL A 23 1.90 8.27 -10.15
CA VAL A 23 1.36 9.29 -11.05
C VAL A 23 2.45 9.80 -12.00
N LYS A 24 3.64 10.10 -11.47
CA LYS A 24 4.79 10.55 -12.27
C LYS A 24 5.24 9.52 -13.29
N ASN A 25 5.15 8.24 -12.97
CA ASN A 25 5.52 7.14 -13.86
C ASN A 25 4.45 6.84 -14.94
N GLY A 26 3.35 7.59 -14.99
CA GLY A 26 2.34 7.45 -16.05
C GLY A 26 1.17 6.55 -15.69
N LEU A 27 0.71 6.54 -14.43
CA LEU A 27 -0.48 5.76 -14.01
C LEU A 27 -1.70 6.01 -14.91
N LEU A 28 -1.93 7.25 -15.36
CA LEU A 28 -3.03 7.57 -16.28
C LEU A 28 -2.88 6.87 -17.64
N ASP A 29 -1.65 6.78 -18.14
CA ASP A 29 -1.34 6.12 -19.40
C ASP A 29 -1.48 4.60 -19.28
N GLU A 30 -1.09 4.01 -18.14
CA GLU A 30 -1.35 2.61 -17.84
C GLU A 30 -2.84 2.27 -17.87
N VAL A 31 -3.68 3.09 -17.20
CA VAL A 31 -5.14 2.88 -17.18
C VAL A 31 -5.71 3.00 -18.60
N ARG A 32 -5.25 3.98 -19.37
CA ARG A 32 -5.65 4.15 -20.78
C ARG A 32 -5.27 2.95 -21.64
N ALA A 33 -4.05 2.42 -21.47
CA ALA A 33 -3.56 1.26 -22.20
C ALA A 33 -4.37 0.00 -21.87
N LEU A 34 -4.73 -0.21 -20.59
CA LEU A 34 -5.56 -1.34 -20.16
C LEU A 34 -6.97 -1.28 -20.80
N LEU A 35 -7.59 -0.11 -20.84
CA LEU A 35 -8.88 0.06 -21.51
C LEU A 35 -8.77 -0.18 -23.02
N ALA A 36 -7.72 0.34 -23.66
CA ALA A 36 -7.47 0.14 -25.09
C ALA A 36 -7.21 -1.34 -25.42
N ALA A 37 -6.63 -2.10 -24.49
CA ALA A 37 -6.44 -3.55 -24.60
C ALA A 37 -7.74 -4.36 -24.36
N GLY A 38 -8.87 -3.70 -24.10
CA GLY A 38 -10.17 -4.35 -23.92
C GLY A 38 -10.44 -4.85 -22.51
N VAL A 39 -9.67 -4.42 -21.50
CA VAL A 39 -9.94 -4.78 -20.11
C VAL A 39 -11.28 -4.16 -19.68
N PRO A 40 -12.25 -4.96 -19.20
CA PRO A 40 -13.54 -4.44 -18.76
C PRO A 40 -13.39 -3.50 -17.56
N ARG A 41 -14.16 -2.41 -17.55
CA ARG A 41 -14.10 -1.36 -16.50
C ARG A 41 -14.49 -1.88 -15.12
N ASP A 42 -15.34 -2.89 -15.09
CA ASP A 42 -15.80 -3.61 -13.90
C ASP A 42 -14.85 -4.73 -13.46
N SER A 43 -13.76 -4.96 -14.20
CA SER A 43 -12.75 -5.95 -13.81
C SER A 43 -12.15 -5.63 -12.44
N THR A 44 -11.88 -6.67 -11.67
CA THR A 44 -11.28 -6.55 -10.34
C THR A 44 -9.97 -5.77 -10.34
N ALA A 45 -9.18 -5.88 -11.42
CA ALA A 45 -7.94 -5.13 -11.60
C ALA A 45 -8.19 -3.61 -11.65
N LEU A 46 -9.17 -3.16 -12.43
CA LEU A 46 -9.52 -1.74 -12.55
C LEU A 46 -10.31 -1.21 -11.35
N GLN A 47 -10.84 -2.08 -10.49
CA GLN A 47 -11.43 -1.68 -9.21
C GLN A 47 -10.41 -1.49 -8.09
N ALA A 48 -9.13 -1.78 -8.32
CA ALA A 48 -8.07 -1.55 -7.35
C ALA A 48 -7.88 -0.05 -7.06
N ILE A 49 -7.48 0.27 -5.83
CA ILE A 49 -7.13 1.63 -5.39
C ILE A 49 -5.99 2.15 -6.29
N GLY A 50 -6.16 3.31 -6.88
CA GLY A 50 -5.30 3.86 -7.93
C GLY A 50 -6.03 3.86 -9.26
N TYR A 51 -6.30 2.67 -9.80
CA TYR A 51 -6.91 2.50 -11.12
C TYR A 51 -8.34 3.06 -11.16
N LYS A 52 -9.13 2.78 -10.13
CA LYS A 52 -10.53 3.23 -10.05
C LYS A 52 -10.66 4.75 -10.06
N GLU A 53 -9.80 5.45 -9.31
CA GLU A 53 -9.83 6.91 -9.24
C GLU A 53 -9.38 7.53 -10.57
N PHE A 54 -8.38 6.94 -11.23
CA PHE A 54 -7.89 7.41 -12.53
C PHE A 54 -8.81 7.07 -13.70
N LEU A 55 -9.71 6.08 -13.57
CA LEU A 55 -10.83 5.93 -14.51
C LEU A 55 -11.73 7.16 -14.52
N GLY A 56 -12.01 7.74 -13.35
CA GLY A 56 -12.81 8.96 -13.22
C GLY A 56 -12.17 10.16 -13.93
N VAL A 57 -10.83 10.22 -13.95
CA VAL A 57 -10.06 11.23 -14.71
C VAL A 57 -10.23 11.03 -16.21
N LEU A 58 -10.15 9.79 -16.70
CA LEU A 58 -10.39 9.48 -18.11
C LEU A 58 -11.83 9.80 -18.55
N ASP A 59 -12.79 9.67 -17.63
CA ASP A 59 -14.20 9.99 -17.87
C ASP A 59 -14.50 11.49 -17.70
N GLY A 60 -13.50 12.32 -17.36
CA GLY A 60 -13.66 13.76 -17.16
C GLY A 60 -14.45 14.14 -15.91
N THR A 61 -14.63 13.21 -14.97
CA THR A 61 -15.41 13.39 -13.73
C THR A 61 -14.57 13.82 -12.52
N ALA A 62 -13.24 13.81 -12.66
CA ALA A 62 -12.29 14.23 -11.64
C ALA A 62 -11.02 14.82 -12.28
N ALA A 63 -10.38 15.78 -11.61
CA ALA A 63 -9.06 16.24 -12.03
C ALA A 63 -7.97 15.21 -11.64
N PRO A 64 -6.86 15.10 -12.40
CA PRO A 64 -5.74 14.21 -12.06
C PRO A 64 -5.21 14.41 -10.64
N GLU A 65 -5.12 15.66 -10.19
CA GLU A 65 -4.62 16.03 -8.86
C GLU A 65 -5.59 15.58 -7.76
N GLU A 66 -6.90 15.75 -7.97
CA GLU A 66 -7.94 15.30 -7.05
C GLU A 66 -7.97 13.78 -6.94
N ALA A 67 -7.84 13.08 -8.07
CA ALA A 67 -7.74 11.63 -8.10
C ALA A 67 -6.49 11.15 -7.33
N ALA A 68 -5.34 11.80 -7.51
CA ALA A 68 -4.12 11.46 -6.77
C ALA A 68 -4.31 11.61 -5.25
N GLU A 69 -4.93 12.69 -4.78
CA GLU A 69 -5.22 12.89 -3.36
C GLU A 69 -6.21 11.87 -2.80
N GLU A 70 -7.22 11.48 -3.59
CA GLU A 70 -8.16 10.42 -3.21
C GLU A 70 -7.45 9.06 -3.10
N VAL A 71 -6.54 8.75 -4.03
CA VAL A 71 -5.72 7.52 -3.97
C VAL A 71 -4.85 7.50 -2.71
N LYS A 72 -4.23 8.64 -2.35
CA LYS A 72 -3.47 8.77 -1.09
C LYS A 72 -4.35 8.55 0.12
N LEU A 73 -5.55 9.13 0.15
CA LEU A 73 -6.51 8.96 1.24
C LEU A 73 -6.95 7.49 1.39
N ARG A 74 -7.39 6.87 0.30
CA ARG A 74 -7.86 5.47 0.30
C ARG A 74 -6.75 4.49 0.65
N SER A 75 -5.53 4.73 0.15
CA SER A 75 -4.36 3.92 0.50
C SER A 75 -4.05 3.99 2.00
N ARG A 76 -4.12 5.18 2.61
CA ARG A 76 -3.95 5.35 4.06
C ARG A 76 -5.03 4.63 4.86
N GLN A 77 -6.28 4.73 4.44
CA GLN A 77 -7.39 4.03 5.09
C GLN A 77 -7.27 2.51 4.97
N TYR A 78 -6.85 2.02 3.80
CA TYR A 78 -6.61 0.60 3.56
C TYR A 78 -5.49 0.07 4.45
N ALA A 79 -4.35 0.77 4.52
CA ALA A 79 -3.26 0.41 5.43
C ALA A 79 -3.71 0.39 6.90
N LYS A 80 -4.53 1.36 7.33
CA LYS A 80 -5.14 1.34 8.68
C LYS A 80 -6.00 0.10 8.90
N ARG A 81 -6.86 -0.26 7.94
CA ARG A 81 -7.71 -1.46 8.02
C ARG A 81 -6.88 -2.74 8.12
N GLN A 82 -5.82 -2.85 7.31
CA GLN A 82 -4.89 -3.99 7.39
C GLN A 82 -4.26 -4.11 8.77
N LEU A 83 -3.70 -3.02 9.31
CA LEU A 83 -3.11 -3.00 10.65
C LEU A 83 -4.13 -3.35 11.74
N THR A 84 -5.36 -2.83 11.66
CA THR A 84 -6.43 -3.17 12.61
C THR A 84 -6.80 -4.65 12.54
N TRP A 85 -6.87 -5.23 11.34
CA TRP A 85 -7.18 -6.65 11.15
C TRP A 85 -6.07 -7.53 11.73
N PHE A 86 -4.81 -7.25 11.39
CA PHE A 86 -3.67 -8.00 11.90
C PHE A 86 -3.50 -7.90 13.41
N ARG A 87 -3.75 -6.73 14.02
CA ARG A 87 -3.67 -6.55 15.48
C ARG A 87 -4.64 -7.43 16.29
N ARG A 88 -5.69 -7.95 15.65
CA ARG A 88 -6.64 -8.86 16.29
C ARG A 88 -6.13 -10.30 16.38
N ASN A 89 -5.08 -10.63 15.63
CA ASN A 89 -4.47 -11.96 15.69
C ASN A 89 -3.24 -11.93 16.61
N PRO A 90 -3.29 -12.61 17.78
CA PRO A 90 -2.18 -12.66 18.73
C PRO A 90 -0.99 -13.50 18.24
N GLU A 91 -1.16 -14.34 17.21
CA GLU A 91 -0.08 -15.15 16.61
C GLU A 91 0.83 -14.33 15.68
N ILE A 92 0.51 -13.05 15.46
CA ILE A 92 1.30 -12.17 14.61
C ILE A 92 2.39 -11.51 15.44
N HIS A 93 3.61 -12.04 15.27
CA HIS A 93 4.81 -11.39 15.74
C HIS A 93 5.19 -10.21 14.84
N TRP A 94 5.27 -9.01 15.42
CA TRP A 94 5.50 -7.77 14.67
C TRP A 94 6.99 -7.44 14.59
N ILE A 95 7.46 -7.19 13.37
CA ILE A 95 8.74 -6.53 13.11
C ILE A 95 8.42 -5.07 12.83
N LEU A 96 8.84 -4.20 13.75
CA LEU A 96 8.66 -2.75 13.61
C LEU A 96 9.79 -2.18 12.77
N TRP A 97 9.40 -1.48 11.71
CA TRP A 97 10.28 -0.78 10.81
C TRP A 97 10.57 0.61 11.37
N GLU A 98 11.83 0.86 11.72
CA GLU A 98 12.32 2.15 12.20
C GLU A 98 12.69 3.07 11.02
N LYS A 99 13.08 4.31 11.35
CA LYS A 99 13.44 5.34 10.36
C LYS A 99 14.69 4.95 9.55
N GLU A 100 15.63 4.25 10.17
CA GLU A 100 16.79 3.65 9.53
C GLU A 100 16.56 2.16 9.26
N ARG A 101 17.00 1.68 8.09
CA ARG A 101 16.80 0.28 7.71
C ARG A 101 17.86 -0.58 8.40
N ASP A 102 17.46 -1.26 9.46
CA ASP A 102 18.30 -2.26 10.10
C ASP A 102 17.83 -3.68 9.76
N PHE A 103 18.39 -4.20 8.66
CA PHE A 103 18.13 -5.57 8.23
C PHE A 103 18.68 -6.61 9.21
N ALA A 104 19.78 -6.29 9.91
CA ALA A 104 20.36 -7.20 10.90
C ALA A 104 19.42 -7.34 12.10
N ARG A 105 18.82 -6.24 12.55
CA ARG A 105 17.81 -6.25 13.62
C ARG A 105 16.55 -7.02 13.22
N ALA A 106 16.07 -6.82 11.99
CA ALA A 106 14.92 -7.57 11.49
C ALA A 106 15.19 -9.09 11.44
N LEU A 107 16.40 -9.50 11.02
CA LEU A 107 16.83 -10.90 11.01
C LEU A 107 16.96 -11.47 12.43
N GLN A 108 17.52 -10.69 13.36
CA GLN A 108 17.64 -11.07 14.75
C GLN A 108 16.25 -11.32 15.37
N ILE A 109 15.32 -10.37 15.22
CA ILE A 109 13.95 -10.49 15.73
C ILE A 109 13.25 -11.73 15.12
N SER A 110 13.41 -11.94 13.81
CA SER A 110 12.87 -13.15 13.15
C SER A 110 13.43 -14.43 13.75
N THR A 111 14.72 -14.46 14.09
CA THR A 111 15.39 -15.64 14.67
C THR A 111 14.94 -15.88 16.10
N GLU A 112 14.77 -14.81 16.89
CA GLU A 112 14.25 -14.87 18.26
C GLU A 112 12.82 -15.42 18.29
N ILE A 113 11.97 -14.97 17.36
CA ILE A 113 10.58 -15.46 17.21
C ILE A 113 10.57 -16.96 16.87
N LEU A 114 11.35 -17.40 15.87
CA LEU A 114 11.39 -18.79 15.44
C LEU A 114 11.93 -19.73 16.52
N SER A 115 12.96 -19.28 17.24
CA SER A 115 13.53 -20.04 18.37
C SER A 115 12.53 -20.20 19.52
N ALA A 116 11.74 -19.16 19.81
CA ALA A 116 10.71 -19.20 20.86
C ALA A 116 9.55 -20.16 20.52
N GLU A 117 9.29 -20.42 19.24
CA GLU A 117 8.29 -21.39 18.78
C GLU A 117 8.85 -22.82 18.61
N GLY A 118 10.12 -23.06 18.96
CA GLY A 118 10.74 -24.39 18.93
C GLY A 118 11.10 -24.89 17.53
N LEU A 119 11.22 -23.98 16.56
CA LEU A 119 11.55 -24.27 15.16
C LEU A 119 12.99 -23.88 14.79
N GLY A 120 13.85 -23.68 15.79
CA GLY A 120 15.27 -23.29 15.64
C GLY A 120 16.26 -24.45 15.70
#